data_AF-A0A969BPY0-F1
#
_entry.id   AF-A0A969BPY0-F1
#
_cell.length_a   1.000
_cell.length_b   1.000
_cell.length_c   1.000
_cell.angle_alpha   90.00
_cell.angle_beta   90.00
_cell.angle_gamma   90.00
#
_symmetry.space_group_name_H-M   'P 1'
#
loop_
_entity.id
_entity.type
_entity.pdbx_description
1 polymer ?
#
loop_
_entity_poly.entity_id
_entity_poly.type
_entity_poly.pdbx_seq_one_letter_code
_entity_poly.pdbx_strand_id
1 'polypeptide(L)'
;MIYKASNLRKSYNAGGSSGFTLTEVMAALGIFVFSITILMGVIPVGMDQVQTASNGSRAMAEMESMRDDIRLAITLKQTTSSRYEIELPNASGSETFELYIAENGKVVNRNEQSLLRITGTIRGSNESESSPIYVHLRATWPAKHPWVENQAQ
;
A
#
# COMPACT_ATOMS: atom_id res chain seq x y z
N MET A 1 -0.04 91.73 29.19
CA MET A 1 0.73 90.51 28.86
C MET A 1 -0.08 89.33 29.40
N ILE A 2 -0.90 88.68 28.55
CA ILE A 2 -1.84 87.63 28.98
C ILE A 2 -1.26 86.28 28.50
N TYR A 3 -0.89 85.42 29.46
CA TYR A 3 -0.47 84.06 29.16
C TYR A 3 -1.69 83.21 28.81
N LYS A 4 -1.72 82.67 27.59
CA LYS A 4 -2.72 81.69 27.13
C LYS A 4 -2.12 80.28 27.34
N ALA A 5 -2.56 79.58 28.38
CA ALA A 5 -2.18 78.19 28.59
C ALA A 5 -2.92 77.30 27.56
N SER A 6 -2.18 76.73 26.63
CA SER A 6 -2.68 75.73 25.67
C SER A 6 -2.80 74.37 26.36
N ASN A 7 -4.03 73.92 26.62
CA ASN A 7 -4.31 72.56 27.07
C ASN A 7 -4.07 71.57 25.92
N LEU A 8 -2.85 71.02 25.87
CA LEU A 8 -2.51 69.84 25.07
C LEU A 8 -3.18 68.61 25.69
N ARG A 9 -4.40 68.28 25.25
CA ARG A 9 -4.99 66.97 25.50
C ARG A 9 -4.17 65.92 24.73
N LYS A 10 -3.29 65.25 25.46
CA LYS A 10 -2.62 64.03 24.99
C LYS A 10 -3.67 62.93 24.87
N SER A 11 -4.12 62.66 23.65
CA SER A 11 -4.96 61.50 23.35
C SER A 11 -4.11 60.26 23.54
N TYR A 12 -4.28 59.57 24.67
CA TYR A 12 -3.78 58.22 24.82
C TYR A 12 -4.61 57.35 23.87
N ASN A 13 -4.07 57.02 22.70
CA ASN A 13 -4.46 55.78 22.03
C ASN A 13 -4.05 54.66 22.98
N ALA A 14 -4.96 54.32 23.89
CA ALA A 14 -4.94 53.05 24.55
C ALA A 14 -4.98 52.02 23.42
N GLY A 15 -3.82 51.44 23.11
CA GLY A 15 -3.76 50.12 22.49
C GLY A 15 -4.39 49.16 23.49
N GLY A 16 -5.71 49.22 23.58
CA GLY A 16 -6.52 48.33 24.38
C GLY A 16 -6.30 46.94 23.80
N SER A 17 -5.93 46.01 24.66
CA SER A 17 -6.07 44.59 24.40
C SER A 17 -7.49 44.32 23.90
N SER A 18 -7.67 44.30 22.58
CA SER A 18 -8.94 44.07 21.92
C SER A 18 -9.27 42.60 22.11
N GLY A 19 -10.17 42.31 23.05
CA GLY A 19 -10.71 40.97 23.21
C GLY A 19 -11.47 40.53 21.96
N PHE A 20 -11.47 39.23 21.68
CA PHE A 20 -12.26 38.66 20.59
C PHE A 20 -13.75 38.87 20.83
N THR A 21 -14.50 39.19 19.77
CA THR A 21 -15.95 39.27 19.87
C THR A 21 -16.56 37.86 19.91
N LEU A 22 -17.70 37.69 20.58
CA LEU A 22 -18.37 36.38 20.67
C LEU A 22 -18.69 35.79 19.29
N THR A 23 -19.11 36.63 18.34
CA THR A 23 -19.39 36.23 16.96
C THR A 23 -18.14 35.71 16.25
N GLU A 24 -16.99 36.36 16.46
CA GLU A 24 -15.70 35.94 15.88
C GLU A 24 -15.24 34.59 16.45
N VAL A 25 -15.37 34.39 17.77
CA VAL A 25 -15.06 33.11 18.41
C VAL A 25 -15.99 32.00 17.91
N MET A 26 -17.29 32.27 17.76
CA MET A 26 -18.25 31.30 17.23
C MET A 26 -17.97 30.95 15.77
N ALA A 27 -17.63 31.94 14.94
CA ALA A 27 -17.23 31.70 13.56
C ALA A 27 -15.95 30.85 13.47
N ALA A 28 -14.93 31.17 14.28
CA ALA A 28 -13.69 30.41 14.35
C ALA A 28 -13.93 28.96 14.82
N LEU A 29 -14.78 28.76 15.82
CA LEU A 29 -15.13 27.42 16.32
C LEU A 29 -15.90 26.61 15.28
N GLY A 30 -16.81 27.25 14.53
CA GLY A 30 -17.52 26.61 13.42
C GLY A 30 -16.57 26.15 12.31
N ILE A 31 -15.63 27.02 11.90
CA ILE A 31 -14.59 26.68 10.92
C ILE A 31 -13.71 25.54 11.44
N PHE A 32 -13.29 25.61 12.71
CA PHE A 32 -12.45 24.59 13.33
C PHE A 32 -13.10 23.21 13.33
N VAL A 33 -14.36 23.11 13.77
CA VAL A 33 -15.10 21.85 13.77
C VAL A 33 -15.27 21.32 12.35
N PHE A 34 -15.65 22.18 11.40
CA PHE A 34 -15.78 21.81 9.99
C PHE A 34 -14.48 21.25 9.41
N SER A 35 -13.35 21.90 9.67
CA SER A 35 -12.04 21.42 9.22
C SER A 35 -11.68 20.06 9.80
N ILE A 36 -11.93 19.82 11.10
CA ILE A 36 -11.68 18.51 11.72
C ILE A 36 -12.56 17.43 11.09
N THR A 37 -13.85 17.73 10.85
CA THR A 37 -14.77 16.77 10.20
C THR A 37 -14.27 16.37 8.81
N ILE A 38 -13.80 17.34 8.01
CA ILE A 38 -13.22 17.04 6.70
C ILE A 38 -11.99 16.17 6.83
N LEU A 39 -11.05 16.51 7.71
CA LEU A 39 -9.82 15.74 7.90
C LEU A 39 -10.13 14.29 8.30
N MET A 40 -11.05 14.09 9.23
CA MET A 40 -11.49 12.75 9.65
C MET A 40 -12.14 11.96 8.51
N GLY A 41 -12.80 12.63 7.56
CA GLY A 41 -13.34 11.99 6.35
C GLY A 41 -12.26 11.58 5.33
N VAL A 42 -11.16 12.32 5.24
CA VAL A 42 -10.11 12.09 4.23
C VAL A 42 -9.05 11.09 4.72
N ILE A 43 -8.75 11.04 6.01
CA ILE A 43 -7.71 10.16 6.59
C ILE A 43 -7.90 8.67 6.19
N PRO A 44 -9.09 8.05 6.32
CA PRO A 44 -9.27 6.64 6.00
C PRO A 44 -8.93 6.34 4.53
N VAL A 45 -9.38 7.21 3.62
CA VAL A 45 -9.13 7.06 2.18
C VAL A 45 -7.64 7.16 1.87
N GLY A 46 -6.93 8.09 2.52
CA GLY A 46 -5.48 8.22 2.37
C GLY A 46 -4.73 6.98 2.87
N MET A 47 -5.14 6.42 4.01
CA MET A 47 -4.54 5.21 4.58
C MET A 47 -4.74 4.00 3.66
N ASP A 48 -5.95 3.80 3.14
CA ASP A 48 -6.27 2.68 2.24
C ASP A 48 -5.47 2.74 0.93
N GLN A 49 -5.29 3.94 0.38
CA GLN A 49 -4.46 4.15 -0.81
C GLN A 49 -3.00 3.81 -0.54
N VAL A 50 -2.44 4.27 0.58
CA VAL A 50 -1.05 3.96 0.97
C VAL A 50 -0.88 2.46 1.18
N GLN A 51 -1.82 1.80 1.84
CA GLN A 51 -1.76 0.36 2.06
C GLN A 51 -1.86 -0.42 0.75
N THR A 52 -2.74 -0.01 -0.16
CA THR A 52 -2.89 -0.64 -1.48
C THR A 52 -1.63 -0.46 -2.33
N ALA A 53 -1.06 0.75 -2.36
CA ALA A 53 0.18 1.03 -3.09
C ALA A 53 1.38 0.26 -2.50
N SER A 54 1.46 0.18 -1.17
CA SER A 54 2.47 -0.60 -0.46
C SER A 54 2.37 -2.09 -0.80
N ASN A 55 1.17 -2.67 -0.70
CA ASN A 55 0.94 -4.08 -1.04
C ASN A 55 1.21 -4.36 -2.52
N GLY A 56 0.81 -3.45 -3.42
CA GLY A 56 1.11 -3.56 -4.85
C GLY A 56 2.62 -3.55 -5.12
N SER A 57 3.37 -2.66 -4.47
CA SER A 57 4.82 -2.58 -4.61
C SER A 57 5.52 -3.84 -4.10
N ARG A 58 5.08 -4.37 -2.94
CA ARG A 58 5.59 -5.64 -2.39
C ARG A 58 5.27 -6.82 -3.31
N ALA A 59 4.06 -6.88 -3.84
CA ALA A 59 3.65 -7.92 -4.78
C ALA A 59 4.52 -7.92 -6.05
N MET A 60 4.78 -6.74 -6.62
CA MET A 60 5.63 -6.60 -7.80
C MET A 60 7.07 -7.05 -7.51
N ALA A 61 7.64 -6.63 -6.38
CA ALA A 61 9.00 -7.03 -5.98
C ALA A 61 9.12 -8.56 -5.80
N GLU A 62 8.14 -9.21 -5.17
CA GLU A 62 8.14 -10.67 -5.01
C GLU A 62 7.96 -11.40 -6.35
N MET A 63 7.11 -10.89 -7.25
CA MET A 63 6.93 -11.46 -8.59
C MET A 63 8.19 -11.33 -9.46
N GLU A 64 8.90 -10.22 -9.37
CA GLU A 64 10.18 -10.03 -10.05
C GLU A 64 11.25 -10.97 -9.51
N SER A 65 11.36 -11.07 -8.18
CA SER A 65 12.23 -12.05 -7.51
C SER A 65 11.92 -13.49 -7.93
N MET A 66 10.64 -13.85 -8.02
CA MET A 66 10.20 -15.18 -8.47
C MET A 66 10.51 -15.42 -9.94
N ARG A 67 10.28 -14.44 -10.82
CA ARG A 67 10.66 -14.52 -12.23
C ARG A 67 12.17 -14.75 -12.38
N ASP A 68 12.97 -14.05 -11.60
CA ASP A 68 14.43 -14.14 -11.67
C ASP A 68 14.93 -15.49 -11.11
N ASP A 69 14.31 -16.02 -10.05
CA ASP A 69 14.58 -17.38 -9.53
C ASP A 69 14.21 -18.47 -10.56
N ILE A 70 13.03 -18.36 -11.19
CA ILE A 70 12.61 -19.27 -12.27
C ILE A 70 13.58 -19.20 -13.44
N ARG A 71 13.98 -17.99 -13.86
CA ARG A 71 14.95 -17.78 -14.94
C ARG A 71 16.30 -18.41 -14.61
N LEU A 72 16.76 -18.27 -13.36
CA LEU A 72 18.00 -18.87 -12.89
C LEU A 72 17.90 -20.41 -12.92
N ALA A 73 16.82 -20.98 -12.39
CA ALA A 73 16.59 -22.42 -12.37
C ALA A 73 16.58 -23.01 -13.79
N ILE A 74 15.93 -22.34 -14.75
CA ILE A 74 15.97 -22.71 -16.18
C ILE A 74 17.40 -22.68 -16.72
N THR A 75 18.15 -21.60 -16.43
CA THR A 75 19.53 -21.43 -16.90
C THR A 75 20.44 -22.53 -16.36
N LEU A 76 20.22 -22.95 -15.12
CA LEU A 76 20.94 -24.02 -14.45
C LEU A 76 20.39 -25.42 -14.77
N LYS A 77 19.35 -25.53 -15.60
CA LYS A 77 18.66 -26.79 -15.93
C LYS A 77 18.18 -27.56 -14.69
N GLN A 78 17.74 -26.84 -13.67
CA GLN A 78 17.13 -27.42 -12.48
C GLN A 78 15.67 -27.78 -12.75
N THR A 79 15.17 -28.80 -12.05
CA THR A 79 13.74 -29.19 -12.10
C THR A 79 12.88 -28.32 -11.19
N THR A 80 13.49 -27.63 -10.23
CA THR A 80 12.78 -26.88 -9.18
C THR A 80 13.52 -25.57 -8.90
N SER A 81 12.77 -24.50 -8.65
CA SER A 81 13.31 -23.21 -8.24
C SER A 81 13.78 -23.26 -6.78
N SER A 82 14.93 -22.68 -6.46
CA SER A 82 15.57 -22.89 -5.16
C SER A 82 14.92 -22.07 -4.03
N ARG A 83 14.36 -20.90 -4.36
CA ARG A 83 13.84 -19.97 -3.33
C ARG A 83 12.35 -20.18 -3.06
N TYR A 84 11.58 -20.52 -4.09
CA TYR A 84 10.13 -20.66 -4.01
C TYR A 84 9.66 -22.12 -4.19
N GLU A 85 10.61 -23.06 -4.37
CA GLU A 85 10.33 -24.50 -4.54
C GLU A 85 9.35 -24.78 -5.68
N ILE A 86 9.38 -23.95 -6.73
CA ILE A 86 8.45 -24.08 -7.87
C ILE A 86 8.97 -25.14 -8.83
N GLU A 87 8.17 -26.17 -9.07
CA GLU A 87 8.47 -27.19 -10.07
C GLU A 87 8.35 -26.61 -11.48
N LEU A 88 9.37 -26.86 -12.30
CA LEU A 88 9.42 -26.44 -13.70
C LEU A 88 8.80 -27.55 -14.57
N PRO A 89 7.94 -27.21 -15.54
CA PRO A 89 7.37 -28.20 -16.44
C PRO A 89 8.48 -28.92 -17.21
N ASN A 90 8.31 -30.23 -17.37
CA ASN A 90 9.02 -30.98 -18.38
C ASN A 90 8.64 -30.48 -19.79
N ALA A 91 9.43 -30.86 -20.80
CA ALA A 91 9.29 -30.29 -22.13
C ALA A 91 7.85 -30.43 -22.69
N SER A 92 7.32 -29.34 -23.25
CA SER A 92 5.94 -29.20 -23.73
C SER A 92 4.84 -29.22 -22.64
N GLY A 93 5.20 -29.22 -21.35
CA GLY A 93 4.28 -29.23 -20.21
C GLY A 93 3.82 -27.84 -19.74
N SER A 94 2.76 -27.81 -18.93
CA SER A 94 2.31 -26.61 -18.23
C SER A 94 2.14 -26.94 -16.75
N GLU A 95 2.80 -26.18 -15.89
CA GLU A 95 2.70 -26.31 -14.44
C GLU A 95 1.99 -25.10 -13.84
N THR A 96 1.10 -25.35 -12.88
CA THR A 96 0.38 -24.32 -12.14
C THR A 96 0.73 -24.41 -10.67
N PHE A 97 1.02 -23.27 -10.05
CA PHE A 97 1.35 -23.22 -8.64
C PHE A 97 0.60 -22.09 -7.94
N GLU A 98 0.42 -22.27 -6.64
CA GLU A 98 -0.17 -21.28 -5.74
C GLU A 98 0.70 -21.17 -4.49
N LEU A 99 1.18 -19.96 -4.23
CA LEU A 99 2.07 -19.66 -3.11
C LEU A 99 1.45 -18.57 -2.23
N TYR A 100 1.60 -18.73 -0.93
CA TYR A 100 1.19 -17.77 0.07
C TYR A 100 2.44 -17.14 0.67
N ILE A 101 2.54 -15.81 0.62
CA ILE A 101 3.72 -15.08 1.08
C ILE A 101 3.36 -14.29 2.34
N ALA A 102 4.13 -14.51 3.40
CA ALA A 102 4.03 -13.75 4.64
C ALA A 102 4.70 -12.37 4.49
N GLU A 103 4.49 -11.49 5.47
CA GLU A 103 5.02 -10.13 5.44
C GLU A 103 6.57 -10.06 5.34
N ASN A 104 7.24 -11.08 5.85
CA ASN A 104 8.69 -11.23 5.79
C ASN A 104 9.22 -11.79 4.46
N GLY A 105 8.36 -11.97 3.44
CA GLY A 105 8.74 -12.50 2.13
C GLY A 105 8.95 -14.02 2.10
N LYS A 106 8.64 -14.74 3.19
CA LYS A 106 8.71 -16.21 3.21
C LYS A 106 7.45 -16.83 2.64
N VAL A 107 7.62 -17.95 1.93
CA VAL A 107 6.51 -18.84 1.58
C VAL A 107 5.99 -19.48 2.86
N VAL A 108 4.69 -19.38 3.07
CA VAL A 108 3.97 -19.95 4.21
C VAL A 108 2.85 -20.87 3.73
N ASN A 109 2.35 -21.70 4.62
CA ASN A 109 1.20 -22.55 4.30
C ASN A 109 -0.07 -21.68 4.15
N ARG A 110 -1.04 -22.13 3.35
CA ARG A 110 -2.33 -21.46 3.12
C ARG A 110 -3.05 -21.05 4.40
N ASN A 111 -2.91 -21.86 5.45
CA ASN A 111 -3.62 -21.67 6.71
C ASN A 111 -2.96 -20.62 7.62
N GLU A 112 -1.71 -20.25 7.35
CA GLU A 112 -0.96 -19.27 8.13
C GLU A 112 -1.31 -17.82 7.73
N GLN A 113 -0.88 -16.86 8.56
CA GLN A 113 -1.06 -15.45 8.26
C GLN A 113 -0.23 -15.06 7.04
N SER A 114 -0.89 -14.98 5.88
CA SER A 114 -0.32 -14.57 4.60
C SER A 114 -0.85 -13.21 4.19
N LEU A 115 0.06 -12.36 3.69
CA LEU A 115 -0.27 -11.04 3.20
C LEU A 115 -0.67 -11.09 1.72
N LEU A 116 0.09 -11.90 0.94
CA LEU A 116 -0.04 -12.02 -0.50
C LEU A 116 -0.32 -13.47 -0.89
N ARG A 117 -1.15 -13.65 -1.90
CA ARG A 117 -1.29 -14.90 -2.64
C ARG A 117 -0.80 -14.70 -4.07
N ILE A 118 0.13 -15.52 -4.51
CA ILE A 118 0.67 -15.52 -5.87
C ILE A 118 0.21 -16.81 -6.56
N THR A 119 -0.47 -16.67 -7.70
CA THR A 119 -0.81 -17.78 -8.58
C THR A 119 -0.03 -17.65 -9.87
N GLY A 120 0.55 -18.77 -10.29
CA GLY A 120 1.44 -18.83 -11.45
C GLY A 120 1.05 -19.93 -12.42
N THR A 121 1.36 -19.71 -13.69
CA THR A 121 1.38 -20.77 -14.71
C THR A 121 2.67 -20.65 -15.49
N ILE A 122 3.46 -21.73 -15.51
CA ILE A 122 4.67 -21.86 -16.31
C ILE A 122 4.33 -22.78 -17.48
N ARG A 123 4.60 -22.34 -18.69
CA ARG A 123 4.49 -23.17 -19.89
C ARG A 123 5.89 -23.42 -20.44
N GLY A 124 6.30 -24.68 -20.38
CA GLY A 124 7.49 -25.18 -21.02
C GLY A 124 7.32 -25.14 -22.53
N SER A 125 8.43 -25.05 -23.24
CA SER A 125 8.41 -25.16 -24.69
C SER A 125 8.81 -26.57 -25.15
N ASN A 126 8.43 -26.90 -26.37
CA ASN A 126 8.83 -28.14 -27.05
C ASN A 126 10.35 -28.24 -27.12
N GLU A 127 10.89 -29.47 -27.05
CA GLU A 127 12.33 -29.81 -26.97
C GLU A 127 13.22 -29.30 -28.13
N SER A 128 12.62 -28.69 -29.14
CA SER A 128 13.34 -28.09 -30.26
C SER A 128 13.97 -26.75 -29.85
N GLU A 129 15.31 -26.76 -29.79
CA GLU A 129 16.25 -25.70 -29.44
C GLU A 129 15.69 -24.26 -29.32
N SER A 130 15.90 -23.66 -28.15
CA SER A 130 15.77 -22.22 -27.88
C SER A 130 14.37 -21.61 -28.08
N SER A 131 13.34 -22.28 -27.57
CA SER A 131 12.01 -21.70 -27.53
C SER A 131 11.71 -21.02 -26.18
N PRO A 132 11.01 -19.88 -26.15
CA PRO A 132 10.78 -19.10 -24.93
C PRO A 132 9.87 -19.83 -23.94
N ILE A 133 10.20 -19.76 -22.65
CA ILE A 133 9.34 -20.21 -21.55
C ILE A 133 8.44 -19.06 -21.13
N TYR A 134 7.13 -19.32 -21.07
CA TYR A 134 6.14 -18.33 -20.68
C TYR A 134 5.78 -18.50 -19.22
N VAL A 135 5.88 -17.43 -18.45
CA VAL A 135 5.49 -17.40 -17.04
C VAL A 135 4.40 -16.34 -16.88
N HIS A 136 3.22 -16.76 -16.46
CA HIS A 136 2.13 -15.86 -16.10
C HIS A 136 1.98 -15.84 -14.59
N LEU A 137 2.28 -14.71 -13.95
CA LEU A 137 2.16 -14.52 -12.50
C LEU A 137 1.02 -13.55 -12.20
N ARG A 138 0.22 -13.87 -11.18
CA ARG A 138 -0.83 -12.98 -10.65
C ARG A 138 -0.72 -12.94 -9.14
N ALA A 139 -0.74 -11.74 -8.57
CA ALA A 139 -0.72 -11.52 -7.14
C ALA A 139 -2.06 -10.95 -6.70
N THR A 140 -2.53 -11.37 -5.54
CA THR A 140 -3.75 -10.87 -4.92
C THR A 140 -3.51 -10.60 -3.44
N TRP A 141 -4.05 -9.48 -2.96
CA TRP A 141 -4.15 -9.12 -1.55
C TRP A 141 -5.60 -8.69 -1.24
N PRO A 142 -6.12 -8.97 -0.04
CA PRO A 142 -5.53 -9.87 0.96
C PRO A 142 -5.39 -11.32 0.44
N ALA A 143 -4.44 -12.08 0.99
CA ALA A 143 -4.13 -13.43 0.50
C ALA A 143 -5.33 -14.39 0.59
N LYS A 144 -6.16 -14.24 1.62
CA LYS A 144 -7.41 -14.98 1.80
C LYS A 144 -8.55 -14.28 1.07
N HIS A 145 -9.19 -14.99 0.16
CA HIS A 145 -10.45 -14.54 -0.42
C HIS A 145 -11.55 -14.75 0.62
N PRO A 146 -12.38 -13.73 0.96
CA PRO A 146 -13.31 -13.77 2.10
C PRO A 146 -14.43 -14.83 2.01
N TRP A 147 -14.53 -15.57 0.90
CA TRP A 147 -15.60 -16.54 0.65
C TRP A 147 -15.20 -18.01 0.88
N VAL A 148 -13.98 -18.29 1.34
CA VAL A 148 -13.48 -19.67 1.54
C VAL A 148 -13.59 -20.16 2.98
N GLU A 149 -14.03 -19.31 3.93
CA GLU A 149 -14.11 -19.66 5.36
C GLU A 149 -15.24 -20.66 5.70
N ASN A 150 -16.19 -20.93 4.80
CA ASN A 150 -17.35 -21.80 5.06
C ASN A 150 -17.31 -23.19 4.39
N GLN A 151 -16.16 -23.67 3.92
CA GLN A 151 -16.08 -24.96 3.19
C GLN A 151 -15.12 -25.99 3.83
N ALA A 152 -14.66 -25.76 5.07
CA ALA A 152 -13.87 -26.74 5.82
C ALA A 152 -14.38 -26.87 7.26
N GLN A 153 -15.54 -27.51 7.40
CA GLN A 153 -15.92 -28.28 8.58
C GLN A 153 -16.30 -29.69 8.15
#